data_AF-A0A356TKV4-F1
#
_entry.id   AF-A0A356TKV4-F1
#
_cell.length_a   1.000
_cell.length_b   1.000
_cell.length_c   1.000
_cell.angle_alpha   90.00
_cell.angle_beta   90.00
_cell.angle_gamma   90.00
#
_symmetry.space_group_name_H-M   'P 1'
#
loop_
_entity.id
_entity.type
_entity.pdbx_description
1 polymer ?
#
loop_
_entity_poly.entity_id
_entity_poly.type
_entity_poly.pdbx_seq_one_letter_code
_entity_poly.pdbx_strand_id
1 'polypeptide(L)'
;MAAELNLSDAQRAQLREAREAARPRMEAARESGDREAMRALHREMREQFRAVLTPEQRERAQALRAEHAQRRVTRRVEGMTERLSLTERQQQQVRGILQGAAQQRRALREQARLDGTRPREAMQALRERTHQQVQSVLTAEQQARAAELRAERAERRGERGERRGRRGHRAR
;
A
#
# COMPACT_ATOMS: atom_id res chain seq x y z
N MET A 1 -9.77 -0.43 9.57
CA MET A 1 -8.84 -0.40 10.72
C MET A 1 -9.39 0.41 11.88
N ALA A 2 -9.54 1.74 11.83
CA ALA A 2 -9.99 2.50 13.00
C ALA A 2 -11.38 2.07 13.55
N ALA A 3 -12.33 1.74 12.67
CA ALA A 3 -13.65 1.23 13.07
C ALA A 3 -13.61 -0.20 13.66
N GLU A 4 -12.58 -0.98 13.35
CA GLU A 4 -12.43 -2.39 13.78
C GLU A 4 -11.67 -2.51 15.12
N LEU A 5 -11.20 -1.38 15.67
CA LEU A 5 -10.47 -1.32 16.94
C LEU A 5 -11.35 -0.89 18.13
N ASN A 6 -12.65 -0.68 17.90
CA ASN A 6 -13.61 -0.29 18.93
C ASN A 6 -13.09 0.85 19.83
N LEU A 7 -12.65 1.94 19.20
CA LEU A 7 -12.11 3.09 19.91
C LEU A 7 -13.17 3.71 20.83
N SER A 8 -12.79 4.05 22.06
CA SER A 8 -13.65 4.76 23.02
C SER A 8 -13.92 6.20 22.59
N ASP A 9 -14.91 6.85 23.19
CA ASP A 9 -15.23 8.24 22.85
C ASP A 9 -14.10 9.21 23.19
N ALA A 10 -13.42 8.99 24.32
CA ALA A 10 -12.23 9.75 24.69
C ALA A 10 -11.09 9.57 23.66
N GLN A 11 -10.83 8.33 23.22
CA GLN A 11 -9.84 8.06 22.18
C GLN A 11 -10.22 8.71 20.84
N ARG A 12 -11.50 8.65 20.46
CA ARG A 12 -12.01 9.31 19.24
C ARG A 12 -11.89 10.83 19.32
N ALA A 13 -12.14 11.43 20.48
CA ALA A 13 -11.97 12.86 20.70
C ALA A 13 -10.51 13.29 20.52
N GLN A 14 -9.57 12.58 21.15
CA GLN A 14 -8.13 12.83 21.00
C GLN A 14 -7.66 12.75 19.54
N LEU A 15 -8.15 11.75 18.79
CA LEU A 15 -7.81 11.63 17.36
C LEU A 15 -8.40 12.74 16.49
N ARG A 16 -9.59 13.24 16.83
CA ARG A 16 -10.21 14.37 16.13
C ARG A 16 -9.43 15.65 16.38
N GLU A 17 -9.12 15.93 17.64
CA GLU A 17 -8.32 17.09 18.05
C GLU A 17 -6.94 17.08 17.36
N ALA A 18 -6.23 15.95 17.40
CA ALA A 18 -4.96 15.79 16.70
C ALA A 18 -5.07 16.06 15.19
N ARG A 19 -6.16 15.60 14.55
CA ARG A 19 -6.41 15.85 13.13
C ARG A 19 -6.75 17.30 12.83
N GLU A 20 -7.49 17.97 13.71
CA GLU A 20 -7.83 19.38 13.58
C GLU A 20 -6.60 20.27 13.76
N ALA A 21 -5.76 19.99 14.76
CA ALA A 21 -4.47 20.66 14.93
C ALA A 21 -3.54 20.47 13.71
N ALA A 22 -3.63 19.30 13.04
CA ALA A 22 -2.86 18.98 11.85
C ALA A 22 -3.41 19.59 10.55
N ARG A 23 -4.67 20.06 10.51
CA ARG A 23 -5.33 20.57 9.28
C ARG A 23 -4.56 21.69 8.57
N PRO A 24 -4.19 22.81 9.22
CA PRO A 24 -3.52 23.91 8.52
C PRO A 24 -2.18 23.47 7.93
N ARG A 25 -1.41 22.63 8.64
CA ARG A 25 -0.17 22.03 8.12
C ARG A 25 -0.43 21.12 6.91
N MET A 26 -1.53 20.38 6.94
CA MET A 26 -1.95 19.53 5.82
C MET A 26 -2.33 20.34 4.58
N GLU A 27 -3.04 21.45 4.76
CA GLU A 27 -3.45 22.36 3.69
C GLU A 27 -2.24 23.06 3.08
N ALA A 28 -1.39 23.67 3.91
CA ALA A 28 -0.15 24.31 3.46
C ALA A 28 0.77 23.33 2.70
N ALA A 29 0.93 22.09 3.20
CA ALA A 29 1.75 21.09 2.53
C ALA A 29 1.11 20.56 1.22
N ARG A 30 -0.22 20.61 1.09
CA ARG A 30 -0.92 20.27 -0.16
C ARG A 30 -0.79 21.39 -1.19
N GLU A 31 -0.94 22.63 -0.78
CA GLU A 31 -0.84 23.82 -1.64
C GLU A 31 0.58 24.01 -2.17
N SER A 32 1.58 23.91 -1.28
CA SER A 32 2.99 23.97 -1.66
C SER A 32 3.47 22.75 -2.45
N GLY A 33 2.71 21.65 -2.43
CA GLY A 33 3.14 20.36 -2.97
C GLY A 33 4.31 19.73 -2.20
N ASP A 34 4.61 20.22 -0.98
CA ASP A 34 5.67 19.71 -0.13
C ASP A 34 5.38 18.30 0.35
N ARG A 35 5.96 17.34 -0.37
CA ARG A 35 5.82 15.92 -0.08
C ARG A 35 6.55 15.52 1.20
N GLU A 36 7.56 16.27 1.64
CA GLU A 36 8.28 16.00 2.89
C GLU A 36 7.45 16.43 4.09
N ALA A 37 6.91 17.65 4.09
CA ALA A 37 5.96 18.11 5.11
C ALA A 37 4.77 17.16 5.23
N MET A 38 4.15 16.76 4.11
CA MET A 38 3.05 15.76 4.13
C MET A 38 3.48 14.42 4.73
N ARG A 39 4.73 13.99 4.53
CA ARG A 39 5.25 12.73 5.09
C ARG A 39 5.53 12.85 6.58
N ALA A 40 6.11 13.96 7.02
CA ALA A 40 6.33 14.25 8.43
C ALA A 40 4.98 14.23 9.17
N LEU A 41 3.97 14.91 8.63
CA LEU A 41 2.62 14.93 9.18
C LEU A 41 2.00 13.52 9.29
N HIS A 42 2.15 12.69 8.25
CA HIS A 42 1.68 11.30 8.32
C HIS A 42 2.44 10.44 9.36
N ARG A 43 3.73 10.72 9.62
CA ARG A 43 4.48 10.03 10.68
C ARG A 43 3.93 10.41 12.04
N GLU A 44 3.82 11.71 12.30
CA GLU A 44 3.27 12.29 13.52
C GLU A 44 1.86 11.77 13.82
N MET A 45 0.92 11.90 12.87
CA MET A 45 -0.45 11.42 13.03
C MET A 45 -0.52 9.92 13.33
N ARG A 46 0.41 9.11 12.78
CA ARG A 46 0.44 7.67 13.04
C ARG A 46 0.96 7.34 14.43
N GLU A 47 1.91 8.13 14.94
CA GLU A 47 2.45 8.01 16.30
C GLU A 47 1.41 8.42 17.33
N GLN A 48 0.75 9.56 17.14
CA GLN A 48 -0.40 9.99 17.93
C GLN A 48 -1.50 8.91 17.93
N PHE A 49 -1.83 8.36 16.76
CA PHE A 49 -2.80 7.27 16.68
C PHE A 49 -2.38 6.04 17.49
N ARG A 50 -1.09 5.64 17.41
CA ARG A 50 -0.59 4.48 18.17
C ARG A 50 -0.56 4.74 19.69
N ALA A 51 -0.25 5.97 20.10
CA ALA A 51 -0.19 6.36 21.50
C ALA A 51 -1.55 6.26 22.19
N VAL A 52 -2.62 6.61 21.48
CA VAL A 52 -4.00 6.57 21.99
C VAL A 52 -4.55 5.14 22.17
N LEU A 53 -3.96 4.14 21.51
CA LEU A 53 -4.40 2.73 21.62
C LEU A 53 -3.90 2.05 22.90
N THR A 54 -4.76 1.25 23.52
CA THR A 54 -4.39 0.31 24.60
C THR A 54 -3.49 -0.83 24.07
N PRO A 55 -2.78 -1.57 24.94
CA PRO A 55 -2.00 -2.74 24.54
C PRO A 55 -2.81 -3.75 23.71
N GLU A 56 -4.03 -4.07 24.13
CA GLU A 56 -4.93 -5.03 23.48
C GLU A 56 -5.36 -4.51 22.10
N GLN A 57 -5.68 -3.21 21.99
CA GLN A 57 -6.00 -2.58 20.71
C GLN A 57 -4.79 -2.55 19.76
N ARG A 58 -3.56 -2.46 20.27
CA ARG A 58 -2.33 -2.53 19.45
C ARG A 58 -2.14 -3.93 18.89
N GLU A 59 -2.36 -4.97 19.68
CA GLU A 59 -2.33 -6.37 19.22
C GLU A 59 -3.42 -6.62 18.18
N ARG A 60 -4.65 -6.17 18.44
CA ARG A 60 -5.75 -6.27 17.47
C ARG A 60 -5.40 -5.55 16.17
N ALA A 61 -4.81 -4.36 16.24
CA ALA A 61 -4.34 -3.64 15.05
C ALA A 61 -3.28 -4.41 14.27
N GLN A 62 -2.37 -5.12 14.95
CA GLN A 62 -1.37 -5.98 14.32
C GLN A 62 -2.02 -7.19 13.64
N ALA A 63 -2.97 -7.85 14.31
CA ALA A 63 -3.72 -8.97 13.74
C ALA A 63 -4.50 -8.55 12.48
N LEU A 64 -5.25 -7.44 12.55
CA LEU A 64 -5.99 -6.89 11.40
C LEU A 64 -5.07 -6.53 10.24
N ARG A 65 -3.86 -6.02 10.51
CA ARG A 65 -2.87 -5.76 9.46
C ARG A 65 -2.42 -7.05 8.78
N ALA A 66 -2.19 -8.12 9.54
CA ALA A 66 -1.82 -9.43 8.99
C ALA A 66 -2.96 -10.01 8.15
N GLU A 67 -4.19 -9.95 8.66
CA GLU A 67 -5.39 -10.39 7.94
C GLU A 67 -5.59 -9.60 6.64
N HIS A 68 -5.49 -8.27 6.70
CA HIS A 68 -5.55 -7.44 5.50
C HIS A 68 -4.44 -7.76 4.50
N ALA A 69 -3.23 -8.08 4.97
CA ALA A 69 -2.15 -8.50 4.09
C ALA A 69 -2.51 -9.81 3.38
N GLN A 70 -3.07 -10.79 4.10
CA GLN A 70 -3.54 -12.06 3.53
C GLN A 70 -4.68 -11.84 2.53
N ARG A 71 -5.74 -11.12 2.91
CA ARG A 71 -6.86 -10.77 2.02
C ARG A 71 -6.41 -10.07 0.75
N ARG A 72 -5.35 -9.25 0.81
CA ARG A 72 -4.75 -8.62 -0.38
C ARG A 72 -4.00 -9.62 -1.27
N VAL A 73 -3.38 -10.64 -0.69
CA VAL A 73 -2.78 -11.72 -1.49
C VAL A 73 -3.89 -12.53 -2.16
N THR A 74 -4.91 -12.94 -1.42
CA THR A 74 -6.05 -13.70 -1.96
C THR A 74 -6.68 -12.99 -3.15
N ARG A 75 -7.10 -11.73 -2.99
CA ARG A 75 -7.66 -10.93 -4.08
C ARG A 75 -6.74 -10.77 -5.29
N ARG A 76 -5.42 -10.76 -5.05
CA ARG A 76 -4.45 -10.66 -6.14
C ARG A 76 -4.33 -11.97 -6.91
N VAL A 77 -4.40 -13.11 -6.22
CA VAL A 77 -4.43 -14.42 -6.86
C VAL A 77 -5.74 -14.58 -7.64
N GLU A 78 -6.88 -14.30 -7.02
CA GLU A 78 -8.22 -14.35 -7.68
C GLU A 78 -8.24 -13.51 -8.96
N GLY A 79 -7.85 -12.23 -8.89
CA GLY A 79 -7.81 -11.37 -10.06
C GLY A 79 -6.75 -11.75 -11.11
N MET A 80 -5.76 -12.58 -10.77
CA MET A 80 -4.87 -13.19 -11.76
C MET A 80 -5.51 -14.44 -12.36
N THR A 81 -6.17 -15.27 -11.56
CA THR A 81 -6.93 -16.44 -12.01
C THR A 81 -8.01 -16.03 -13.02
N GLU A 82 -8.81 -15.00 -12.72
CA GLU A 82 -9.85 -14.50 -13.63
C GLU A 82 -9.31 -14.03 -14.98
N ARG A 83 -8.08 -13.50 -15.02
CA ARG A 83 -7.52 -12.87 -16.22
C ARG A 83 -6.61 -13.78 -17.04
N LEU A 84 -6.01 -14.77 -16.39
CA LEU A 84 -5.00 -15.66 -16.96
C LEU A 84 -5.40 -17.14 -16.87
N SER A 85 -6.58 -17.44 -16.33
CA SER A 85 -7.08 -18.81 -16.15
C SER A 85 -6.07 -19.72 -15.45
N LEU A 86 -5.58 -19.29 -14.28
CA LEU A 86 -4.55 -20.02 -13.53
C LEU A 86 -5.08 -21.38 -13.04
N THR A 87 -4.29 -22.43 -13.24
CA THR A 87 -4.56 -23.76 -12.66
C THR A 87 -4.42 -23.72 -11.14
N GLU A 88 -5.01 -24.68 -10.42
CA GLU A 88 -4.91 -24.76 -8.95
C GLU A 88 -3.45 -24.79 -8.46
N ARG A 89 -2.60 -25.55 -9.15
CA ARG A 89 -1.16 -25.63 -8.86
C ARG A 89 -0.49 -24.27 -9.00
N GLN A 90 -0.77 -23.55 -10.10
CA GLN A 90 -0.24 -22.19 -10.31
C GLN A 90 -0.76 -21.22 -9.26
N GLN A 91 -2.03 -21.30 -8.87
CA GLN A 91 -2.61 -20.45 -7.83
C GLN A 91 -1.90 -20.65 -6.48
N GLN A 92 -1.62 -21.89 -6.09
CA GLN A 92 -0.87 -22.20 -4.86
C GLN A 92 0.56 -21.63 -4.91
N GLN A 93 1.28 -21.83 -6.02
CA GLN A 93 2.64 -21.31 -6.20
C GLN A 93 2.68 -19.77 -6.16
N VAL A 94 1.79 -19.11 -6.89
CA VAL A 94 1.67 -17.64 -6.90
C VAL A 94 1.30 -17.11 -5.53
N ARG A 95 0.38 -17.77 -4.81
CA ARG A 95 0.01 -17.40 -3.44
C ARG A 95 1.23 -17.40 -2.51
N GLY A 96 2.04 -18.45 -2.54
CA GLY A 96 3.27 -18.55 -1.75
C GLY A 96 4.26 -17.42 -2.05
N ILE A 97 4.51 -17.15 -3.34
CA ILE A 97 5.39 -16.05 -3.78
C ILE A 97 4.89 -14.70 -3.24
N LEU A 98 3.58 -14.43 -3.37
CA LEU A 98 3.00 -13.16 -2.95
C LEU A 98 2.96 -12.99 -1.41
N GLN A 99 2.79 -14.08 -0.66
CA GLN A 99 2.87 -14.09 0.80
C GLN A 99 4.30 -13.79 1.27
N GLY A 100 5.31 -14.47 0.73
CA GLY A 100 6.71 -14.20 1.05
C GLY A 100 7.11 -12.75 0.73
N ALA A 101 6.70 -12.25 -0.44
CA ALA A 101 6.92 -10.86 -0.81
C ALA A 101 6.19 -9.87 0.10
N ALA A 102 5.04 -10.24 0.68
CA ALA A 102 4.33 -9.41 1.65
C ALA A 102 5.08 -9.32 2.99
N GLN A 103 5.66 -10.43 3.46
CA GLN A 103 6.48 -10.47 4.68
C GLN A 103 7.78 -9.67 4.51
N GLN A 104 8.53 -9.89 3.42
CA GLN A 104 9.76 -9.13 3.14
C GLN A 104 9.49 -7.62 3.04
N ARG A 105 8.40 -7.25 2.35
CA ARG A 105 7.97 -5.85 2.26
C ARG A 105 7.65 -5.25 3.63
N ARG A 106 7.06 -6.03 4.55
CA ARG A 106 6.79 -5.57 5.92
C ARG A 106 8.09 -5.30 6.66
N ALA A 107 9.03 -6.24 6.62
CA ALA A 107 10.34 -6.09 7.26
C ALA A 107 11.08 -4.85 6.75
N LEU A 108 11.16 -4.66 5.43
CA LEU A 108 11.80 -3.47 4.82
C LEU A 108 11.16 -2.15 5.29
N ARG A 109 9.83 -2.11 5.46
CA ARG A 109 9.14 -0.90 5.95
C ARG A 109 9.38 -0.66 7.43
N GLU A 110 9.47 -1.73 8.21
CA GLU A 110 9.73 -1.66 9.64
C GLU A 110 11.14 -1.15 9.89
N GLN A 111 12.13 -1.72 9.20
CA GLN A 111 13.52 -1.26 9.27
C GLN A 111 13.66 0.20 8.84
N ALA A 112 13.15 0.56 7.65
CA ALA A 112 13.24 1.95 7.18
C ALA A 112 12.48 2.95 8.08
N ARG A 113 11.48 2.49 8.84
CA ARG A 113 10.84 3.32 9.87
C ARG A 113 11.80 3.60 11.02
N LEU A 114 12.50 2.57 11.52
CA LEU A 114 13.44 2.70 12.64
C LEU A 114 14.62 3.60 12.25
N ASP A 115 15.11 3.45 11.03
CA ASP A 115 16.26 4.19 10.54
C ASP A 115 15.89 5.61 10.04
N GLY A 116 14.60 5.94 9.99
CA GLY A 116 14.11 7.19 9.39
C GLY A 116 14.32 7.30 7.86
N THR A 117 14.72 6.21 7.19
CA THR A 117 15.09 6.17 5.78
C THR A 117 13.95 5.74 4.86
N ARG A 118 14.25 5.55 3.56
CA ARG A 118 13.30 5.02 2.56
C ARG A 118 13.91 3.79 1.90
N PRO A 119 13.22 2.63 1.89
CA PRO A 119 13.75 1.42 1.29
C PRO A 119 13.41 1.38 -0.21
N ARG A 120 13.70 2.45 -0.97
CA ARG A 120 13.21 2.58 -2.36
C ARG A 120 13.77 1.49 -3.26
N GLU A 121 15.09 1.35 -3.29
CA GLU A 121 15.79 0.36 -4.11
C GLU A 121 15.45 -1.06 -3.67
N ALA A 122 15.51 -1.35 -2.37
CA ALA A 122 15.12 -2.64 -1.83
C ALA A 122 13.65 -3.00 -2.16
N MET A 123 12.74 -2.03 -2.14
CA MET A 123 11.36 -2.22 -2.56
C MET A 123 11.21 -2.47 -4.05
N GLN A 124 12.02 -1.83 -4.88
CA GLN A 124 12.03 -2.03 -6.32
C GLN A 124 12.56 -3.42 -6.66
N ALA A 125 13.73 -3.79 -6.11
CA ALA A 125 14.31 -5.12 -6.26
C ALA A 125 13.34 -6.22 -5.81
N LEU A 126 12.65 -6.03 -4.67
CA LEU A 126 11.62 -6.95 -4.21
C LEU A 126 10.47 -7.10 -5.22
N ARG A 127 10.02 -5.99 -5.83
CA ARG A 127 8.94 -6.04 -6.84
C ARG A 127 9.39 -6.78 -8.08
N GLU A 128 10.59 -6.52 -8.58
CA GLU A 128 11.16 -7.15 -9.76
C GLU A 128 11.35 -8.65 -9.55
N ARG A 129 11.96 -9.04 -8.42
CA ARG A 129 12.10 -10.45 -8.04
C ARG A 129 10.75 -11.15 -7.92
N THR A 130 9.80 -10.56 -7.20
CA THR A 130 8.43 -11.13 -7.07
C THR A 130 7.80 -11.29 -8.44
N HIS A 131 8.01 -10.32 -9.32
CA HIS A 131 7.46 -10.35 -10.66
C HIS A 131 8.05 -11.50 -11.50
N GLN A 132 9.36 -11.67 -11.51
CA GLN A 132 10.05 -12.75 -12.22
C GLN A 132 9.62 -14.13 -11.71
N GLN A 133 9.54 -14.31 -10.38
CA GLN A 133 9.07 -15.56 -9.77
C GLN A 133 7.63 -15.89 -10.15
N VAL A 134 6.77 -14.89 -10.32
CA VAL A 134 5.41 -15.11 -10.82
C VAL A 134 5.44 -15.51 -12.29
N GLN A 135 6.26 -14.86 -13.13
CA GLN A 135 6.34 -15.23 -14.56
C GLN A 135 6.79 -16.68 -14.77
N SER A 136 7.74 -17.16 -13.98
CA SER A 136 8.24 -18.53 -14.11
C SER A 136 7.20 -19.62 -13.78
N VAL A 137 6.07 -19.25 -13.17
CA VAL A 137 4.94 -20.16 -12.89
C VAL A 137 3.92 -20.17 -14.03
N LEU A 138 3.91 -19.12 -14.88
CA LEU A 138 2.95 -18.94 -15.96
C LEU A 138 3.42 -19.62 -17.25
N THR A 139 2.46 -20.09 -18.05
CA THR A 139 2.73 -20.56 -19.41
C THR A 139 3.06 -19.39 -20.35
N ALA A 140 3.63 -19.67 -21.52
CA ALA A 140 3.96 -18.64 -22.51
C ALA A 140 2.74 -17.78 -22.89
N GLU A 141 1.58 -18.40 -23.11
CA GLU A 141 0.32 -17.71 -23.42
C GLU A 141 -0.14 -16.79 -22.28
N GLN A 142 -0.08 -17.28 -21.04
CA GLN A 142 -0.41 -16.49 -19.86
C GLN A 142 0.56 -15.32 -19.64
N GLN A 143 1.84 -15.49 -19.97
CA GLN A 143 2.84 -14.43 -19.90
C GLN A 143 2.56 -13.32 -20.92
N ALA A 144 2.21 -13.69 -22.16
CA ALA A 144 1.82 -12.74 -23.21
C ALA A 144 0.59 -11.94 -22.78
N ARG A 145 -0.46 -12.62 -22.30
CA ARG A 145 -1.66 -11.95 -21.78
C ARG A 145 -1.35 -11.05 -20.59
N ALA A 146 -0.46 -11.46 -19.69
CA ALA A 146 -0.03 -10.64 -18.57
C ALA A 146 0.74 -9.38 -19.01
N ALA A 147 1.49 -9.44 -20.11
CA ALA A 147 2.20 -8.30 -20.68
C ALA A 147 1.22 -7.29 -21.32
N GLU A 148 0.25 -7.75 -22.11
CA GLU A 148 -0.82 -6.91 -22.66
C GLU A 148 -1.57 -6.15 -21.57
N LEU A 149 -2.02 -6.86 -20.53
CA LEU A 149 -2.72 -6.27 -19.39
C LEU A 149 -1.86 -5.23 -18.64
N ARG A 150 -0.53 -5.31 -18.74
CA ARG A 150 0.37 -4.28 -18.18
C ARG A 150 0.48 -3.08 -19.11
N ALA A 151 0.60 -3.29 -20.42
CA ALA A 151 0.62 -2.23 -21.40
C ALA A 151 -0.66 -1.37 -21.31
N GLU A 152 -1.83 -2.02 -21.31
CA GLU A 152 -3.13 -1.34 -21.17
C GLU A 152 -3.22 -0.53 -19.86
N ARG A 153 -2.67 -1.06 -18.76
CA ARG A 153 -2.62 -0.33 -17.49
C ARG A 153 -1.64 0.84 -17.52
N ALA A 154 -0.55 0.75 -18.29
CA ALA A 154 0.42 1.81 -18.46
C ALA A 154 -0.18 2.96 -19.29
N GLU A 155 -0.88 2.63 -20.39
CA GLU A 155 -1.60 3.59 -21.23
C GLU A 155 -2.66 4.35 -20.43
N ARG A 156 -3.54 3.63 -19.72
CA ARG A 156 -4.55 4.26 -18.83
C ARG A 156 -3.93 5.13 -17.74
N ARG A 157 -2.69 4.86 -17.33
CA ARG A 157 -1.95 5.72 -16.38
C ARG A 157 -1.39 6.96 -17.05
N GLY A 158 -0.89 6.84 -18.28
CA GLY A 158 -0.49 7.97 -19.13
C GLY A 158 -1.62 8.96 -19.35
N GLU A 159 -2.78 8.47 -19.82
CA GLU A 159 -3.98 9.28 -20.06
C GLU A 159 -4.47 10.02 -18.80
N ARG A 160 -4.41 9.35 -17.63
CA ARG A 160 -4.77 9.97 -16.34
C ARG A 160 -3.73 11.00 -15.89
N GLY A 161 -2.45 10.79 -16.21
CA GLY A 161 -1.38 11.75 -15.99
C GLY A 161 -1.59 13.03 -16.80
N GLU A 162 -1.91 12.89 -18.08
CA GLU A 162 -2.19 14.00 -19.00
C GLU A 162 -3.43 14.80 -18.59
N ARG A 163 -4.52 14.12 -18.20
CA ARG A 163 -5.73 14.80 -17.67
C ARG A 163 -5.46 15.59 -16.39
N ARG A 164 -4.60 15.09 -15.50
CA ARG A 164 -4.19 15.82 -14.29
C ARG A 164 -3.30 17.02 -14.62
N GLY A 165 -2.39 16.88 -15.60
CA GLY A 165 -1.56 17.99 -16.10
C GLY A 165 -2.39 19.13 -16.70
N ARG A 166 -3.40 18.80 -17.51
CA ARG A 166 -4.30 19.82 -18.12
C ARG A 166 -5.18 20.56 -17.10
N ARG A 167 -5.61 19.91 -16.02
CA ARG A 167 -6.34 20.59 -14.91
C ARG A 167 -5.46 21.51 -14.07
N GLY A 168 -4.14 21.25 -13.99
CA GLY A 168 -3.20 22.12 -13.29
C GLY A 168 -2.85 23.41 -14.05
N HIS A 169 -2.96 23.40 -15.39
CA HIS A 169 -2.70 24.58 -16.22
C HIS A 169 -3.88 25.55 -16.36
N ARG A 170 -5.10 25.15 -15.99
CA ARG A 170 -6.29 26.03 -16.02
C ARG A 170 -6.56 26.78 -14.69
N ALA A 171 -5.75 26.54 -13.66
CA ALA A 171 -5.89 27.12 -12.33
C ALA A 171 -4.72 28.06 -11.96
N ARG A 172 -4.03 28.60 -12.96
CA ARG A 172 -3.06 29.69 -12.81
C ARG A 172 -3.58 30.94 -13.50
#